data_AF-A0A0H5CPM5-F1
#
_entry.id   AF-A0A0H5CPM5-F1
#
_cell.length_a   1.000
_cell.length_b   1.000
_cell.length_c   1.000
_cell.angle_alpha   90.00
_cell.angle_beta   90.00
_cell.angle_gamma   90.00
#
_symmetry.space_group_name_H-M   'P 1'
#
loop_
_entity.id
_entity.type
_entity.pdbx_description
1 polymer ?
#
loop_
_entity_poly.entity_id
_entity_poly.type
_entity_poly.pdbx_seq_one_letter_code
_entity_poly.pdbx_strand_id
1 'polypeptide(L)'
;MYDAAPAVNSTELKAEFTRQLGTTTDGLRDTASKLKELPGSPLADGDQVVDDLAAKFTVHVDLFERAESAMAALPADADTRAVGEVMATASPTIAALTARPLKDVPVSQDFKTAGSRSPKCRTEPWWSQAAK
;
A
#
# COMPACT_ATOMS: atom_id res chain seq x y z
N MET A 1 -34.49 -12.03 -16.06
CA MET A 1 -33.35 -11.84 -16.96
C MET A 1 -32.30 -11.11 -16.15
N TYR A 2 -31.32 -11.85 -15.63
CA TYR A 2 -30.17 -11.22 -14.98
C TYR A 2 -29.20 -10.88 -16.11
N ASP A 3 -29.00 -9.59 -16.36
CA ASP A 3 -27.95 -9.12 -17.25
C ASP A 3 -26.63 -9.70 -16.75
N ALA A 4 -26.00 -10.51 -17.61
CA ALA A 4 -24.65 -10.98 -17.38
C ALA A 4 -23.76 -9.74 -17.28
N ALA A 5 -23.11 -9.55 -16.14
CA ALA A 5 -22.05 -8.57 -16.00
C ALA A 5 -21.09 -8.71 -17.20
N PRO A 6 -20.64 -7.60 -17.81
CA PRO A 6 -19.77 -7.68 -18.98
C PRO A 6 -18.58 -8.58 -18.61
N ALA A 7 -18.32 -9.58 -19.45
CA ALA A 7 -17.20 -10.48 -19.28
C ALA A 7 -15.94 -9.61 -19.20
N VAL A 8 -15.35 -9.51 -18.00
CA VAL A 8 -14.11 -8.77 -17.79
C VAL A 8 -13.07 -9.41 -18.70
N ASN A 9 -12.65 -8.69 -19.74
CA ASN A 9 -11.65 -9.16 -20.69
C ASN A 9 -10.32 -9.32 -19.94
N SER A 10 -9.69 -10.49 -20.01
CA SER A 10 -8.43 -10.75 -19.30
C SER A 10 -7.31 -9.78 -19.70
N THR A 11 -7.34 -9.29 -20.93
CA THR A 11 -6.42 -8.25 -21.42
C THR A 11 -6.60 -6.93 -20.67
N GLU A 12 -7.85 -6.48 -20.54
CA GLU A 12 -8.20 -5.25 -19.83
C GLU A 12 -7.89 -5.40 -18.33
N LEU A 13 -8.18 -6.56 -17.76
CA LEU A 13 -7.89 -6.87 -16.36
C LEU A 13 -6.38 -6.85 -16.08
N LYS A 14 -5.59 -7.48 -16.95
CA LYS A 14 -4.13 -7.47 -16.88
C LYS A 14 -3.58 -6.04 -16.95
N ALA A 15 -4.08 -5.24 -17.89
CA ALA A 15 -3.66 -3.85 -18.05
C ALA A 15 -4.00 -3.01 -16.81
N GLU A 16 -5.21 -3.16 -16.27
CA GLU A 16 -5.65 -2.43 -15.09
C GLU A 16 -4.84 -2.80 -13.85
N PHE A 17 -4.61 -4.09 -13.61
CA PHE A 17 -3.80 -4.53 -12.48
C PHE A 17 -2.34 -4.15 -12.61
N THR A 18 -1.76 -4.19 -13.81
CA THR A 18 -0.41 -3.68 -14.06
C THR A 18 -0.33 -2.19 -13.70
N ARG A 19 -1.31 -1.39 -14.13
CA ARG A 19 -1.40 0.04 -13.80
C ARG A 19 -1.54 0.28 -12.29
N GLN A 20 -2.39 -0.49 -11.62
CA GLN A 20 -2.61 -0.39 -10.17
C GLN A 20 -1.35 -0.73 -9.40
N LEU A 21 -0.65 -1.81 -9.77
CA LEU A 21 0.62 -2.21 -9.16
C LEU A 21 1.67 -1.12 -9.35
N GLY A 22 1.89 -0.63 -10.58
CA GLY A 22 2.86 0.42 -10.86
C GLY A 22 2.59 1.71 -10.06
N THR A 23 1.33 2.18 -10.05
CA THR A 23 0.94 3.37 -9.27
C THR A 23 1.18 3.19 -7.77
N THR A 24 0.90 1.99 -7.25
CA THR A 24 1.11 1.68 -5.83
C THR A 24 2.60 1.62 -5.49
N THR A 25 3.40 0.97 -6.34
CA THR A 25 4.86 0.90 -6.21
C THR A 25 5.50 2.28 -6.20
N ASP A 26 5.12 3.15 -7.14
CA ASP A 26 5.64 4.52 -7.23
C ASP A 26 5.24 5.35 -6.01
N GLY A 27 3.99 5.26 -5.57
CA GLY A 27 3.51 5.97 -4.38
C GLY A 27 4.24 5.54 -3.11
N LEU A 28 4.54 4.24 -2.94
CA LEU A 28 5.32 3.74 -1.81
C LEU A 28 6.79 4.17 -1.89
N ARG A 29 7.38 4.15 -3.08
CA ARG A 29 8.77 4.60 -3.29
C ARG A 29 8.92 6.09 -2.97
N ASP A 30 8.00 6.91 -3.46
CA ASP A 30 7.94 8.35 -3.16
C ASP A 30 7.76 8.59 -1.65
N THR A 31 6.88 7.83 -1.00
CA THR A 31 6.68 7.92 0.45
C THR A 31 7.95 7.54 1.23
N ALA A 32 8.60 6.43 0.87
CA ALA A 32 9.84 6.00 1.51
C ALA A 32 10.97 7.03 1.34
N SER A 33 11.08 7.66 0.17
CA SER A 33 12.04 8.74 -0.08
C SER A 33 11.73 9.97 0.79
N LYS A 34 10.48 10.43 0.82
CA LYS A 34 10.06 11.56 1.64
C LYS A 34 10.29 11.35 3.13
N LEU A 35 10.10 10.12 3.62
CA LEU A 35 10.41 9.77 5.01
C LEU A 35 11.89 9.98 5.33
N LYS A 36 12.80 9.59 4.42
CA LYS A 36 14.25 9.78 4.59
C LYS A 36 14.68 11.25 4.49
N GLU A 37 13.87 12.09 3.87
CA GLU A 37 14.10 13.54 3.77
C GLU A 37 13.55 14.32 4.98
N LEU A 38 12.84 13.65 5.90
CA LEU A 38 12.33 14.31 7.09
C LEU A 38 13.50 14.80 7.97
N PRO A 39 13.38 16.00 8.55
CA PRO A 39 14.34 16.46 9.54
C PRO A 39 14.27 15.56 10.77
N GLY A 40 15.40 15.45 11.49
CA GLY A 40 15.50 14.66 12.70
C GLY A 40 14.40 14.98 13.72
N SER A 41 13.89 13.93 14.35
CA SER A 41 12.76 14.01 15.25
C SER A 41 13.17 14.62 16.61
N PRO A 42 12.32 15.46 17.21
CA PRO A 42 12.52 15.90 18.59
C PRO A 42 12.25 14.79 19.62
N LEU A 43 11.75 13.62 19.18
CA LEU A 43 11.50 12.45 20.02
C LEU A 43 12.70 11.50 19.98
N ALA A 44 13.06 10.93 21.14
CA ALA A 44 14.23 10.07 21.29
C ALA A 44 14.23 8.83 20.38
N ASP A 45 13.06 8.35 19.97
CA ASP A 45 12.86 7.19 19.09
C ASP A 45 12.32 7.57 17.70
N GLY A 46 12.11 8.86 17.42
CA GLY A 46 11.37 9.26 16.23
C GLY A 46 12.09 8.99 14.92
N ASP A 47 13.43 9.09 14.90
CA ASP A 47 14.22 8.77 13.71
C ASP A 47 14.17 7.27 13.41
N GLN A 48 14.25 6.43 14.44
CA GLN A 48 14.12 4.98 14.30
C GLN A 48 12.74 4.59 13.77
N VAL A 49 11.66 5.25 14.23
CA VAL A 49 10.30 5.00 13.73
C VAL A 49 10.18 5.34 12.24
N VAL A 50 10.81 6.45 11.81
CA VAL A 50 10.82 6.88 10.40
C VAL A 50 11.61 5.88 9.55
N ASP A 51 12.75 5.41 10.02
CA ASP A 51 13.57 4.40 9.35
C ASP A 51 12.84 3.06 9.23
N ASP A 52 12.20 2.59 10.31
CA ASP A 52 11.40 1.35 10.32
C ASP A 52 10.23 1.44 9.34
N LEU A 53 9.57 2.59 9.26
CA LEU A 53 8.48 2.83 8.32
C LEU A 53 8.99 2.87 6.87
N ALA A 54 10.12 3.55 6.62
CA ALA A 54 10.73 3.59 5.29
C ALA A 54 11.17 2.19 4.84
N ALA A 55 11.79 1.40 5.71
CA ALA A 55 12.17 0.02 5.44
C ALA A 55 10.95 -0.85 5.13
N LYS A 56 9.86 -0.69 5.88
CA LYS A 56 8.60 -1.40 5.62
C LYS A 56 8.04 -1.08 4.23
N PHE A 57 8.03 0.20 3.84
CA PHE A 57 7.59 0.59 2.51
C PHE A 57 8.50 0.05 1.40
N THR A 58 9.82 -0.01 1.61
CA THR A 58 10.74 -0.68 0.67
C THR A 58 10.41 -2.17 0.50
N VAL A 59 10.12 -2.91 1.59
CA VAL A 59 9.70 -4.31 1.49
C VAL A 59 8.41 -4.47 0.68
N HIS A 60 7.47 -3.54 0.81
CA HIS A 60 6.23 -3.56 0.02
C HIS A 60 6.44 -3.18 -1.45
N VAL A 61 7.36 -2.26 -1.74
CA VAL A 61 7.82 -1.96 -3.12
C VAL A 61 8.36 -3.23 -3.78
N ASP A 62 9.27 -3.96 -3.12
CA ASP A 62 9.82 -5.21 -3.67
C ASP A 62 8.74 -6.26 -3.95
N LEU A 63 7.73 -6.36 -3.08
CA LEU A 63 6.60 -7.27 -3.28
C LEU A 63 5.79 -6.91 -4.53
N PHE A 64 5.50 -5.62 -4.72
CA PHE A 64 4.69 -5.15 -5.84
C PHE A 64 5.45 -5.16 -7.17
N GLU A 65 6.76 -4.87 -7.17
CA GLU A 65 7.62 -5.04 -8.34
C GLU A 65 7.68 -6.51 -8.80
N ARG A 66 7.69 -7.46 -7.87
CA ARG A 66 7.61 -8.90 -8.20
C ARG A 66 6.26 -9.26 -8.80
N ALA A 67 5.16 -8.74 -8.25
CA ALA A 67 3.83 -8.96 -8.80
C ALA A 67 3.68 -8.34 -10.19
N GLU A 68 4.22 -7.14 -10.40
CA GLU A 68 4.24 -6.46 -11.69
C GLU A 68 5.07 -7.26 -12.71
N SER A 69 6.26 -7.73 -12.32
CA SER A 69 7.11 -8.58 -13.16
C SER A 69 6.40 -9.90 -13.52
N ALA A 70 5.71 -10.53 -12.57
CA ALA A 70 4.92 -11.73 -12.81
C ALA A 70 3.74 -11.45 -13.76
N MET A 71 3.08 -10.30 -13.61
CA MET A 71 2.01 -9.85 -14.51
C MET A 71 2.53 -9.64 -15.93
N ALA A 72 3.70 -8.99 -16.08
CA ALA A 72 4.36 -8.77 -17.36
C ALA A 72 4.80 -10.08 -18.02
N ALA A 73 5.20 -11.07 -17.23
CA ALA A 73 5.61 -12.40 -17.71
C ALA A 73 4.43 -13.28 -18.16
N LEU A 74 3.18 -12.94 -17.81
CA LEU A 74 2.02 -13.68 -18.32
C LEU A 74 1.93 -13.55 -19.85
N PRO A 75 1.49 -14.61 -20.56
CA PRO A 75 1.14 -14.53 -21.97
C PRO A 75 0.15 -13.38 -22.27
N ALA A 76 0.12 -12.92 -23.51
CA ALA A 76 -0.82 -11.87 -23.94
C ALA A 76 -2.28 -12.37 -23.89
N ASP A 77 -2.49 -13.66 -24.11
CA ASP A 77 -3.77 -14.37 -24.08
C ASP A 77 -4.04 -15.08 -22.74
N ALA A 78 -3.29 -14.72 -21.69
CA ALA A 78 -3.53 -15.26 -20.36
C ALA A 78 -5.00 -15.06 -19.94
N ASP A 79 -5.58 -16.09 -19.34
CA ASP A 79 -6.96 -16.02 -18.85
C ASP A 79 -7.06 -15.19 -17.56
N THR A 80 -8.30 -14.88 -17.16
CA THR A 80 -8.56 -14.12 -15.94
C THR A 80 -8.09 -14.83 -14.68
N ARG A 81 -7.98 -16.16 -14.71
CA ARG A 81 -7.49 -16.95 -13.58
C ARG A 81 -6.00 -16.71 -13.36
N ALA A 82 -5.17 -16.80 -14.39
CA ALA A 82 -3.73 -16.55 -14.29
C ALA A 82 -3.44 -15.12 -13.82
N VAL A 83 -4.17 -14.13 -14.35
CA VAL A 83 -4.10 -12.73 -13.89
C VAL A 83 -4.50 -12.61 -12.41
N GLY A 84 -5.59 -13.27 -12.01
CA GLY A 84 -6.06 -13.28 -10.62
C GLY A 84 -5.08 -13.96 -9.65
N GLU A 85 -4.40 -15.03 -10.08
CA GLU A 85 -3.39 -15.73 -9.28
C GLU A 85 -2.18 -14.84 -8.98
N VAL A 86 -1.73 -14.04 -9.96
CA VAL A 86 -0.69 -13.02 -9.72
C VAL A 86 -1.20 -11.96 -8.75
N MET A 87 -2.40 -11.41 -8.96
CA MET A 87 -2.93 -10.38 -8.05
C MET A 87 -3.19 -10.89 -6.64
N ALA A 88 -3.49 -12.17 -6.45
CA ALA A 88 -3.69 -12.76 -5.14
C ALA A 88 -2.44 -12.67 -4.25
N THR A 89 -1.23 -12.55 -4.82
CA THR A 89 0.01 -12.39 -4.05
C THR A 89 0.20 -10.97 -3.50
N ALA A 90 -0.37 -9.96 -4.14
CA ALA A 90 -0.21 -8.55 -3.78
C ALA A 90 -1.45 -7.95 -3.09
N SER A 91 -2.65 -8.39 -3.48
CA SER A 91 -3.93 -7.79 -3.04
C SER A 91 -4.13 -7.75 -1.53
N PRO A 92 -3.78 -8.80 -0.74
CA PRO A 92 -3.92 -8.73 0.71
C PRO A 92 -3.06 -7.62 1.33
N THR A 93 -1.86 -7.42 0.80
CA THR A 93 -0.94 -6.37 1.26
C THR A 93 -1.44 -4.99 0.88
N ILE A 94 -1.94 -4.82 -0.35
CA ILE A 94 -2.56 -3.56 -0.79
C ILE A 94 -3.72 -3.21 0.15
N ALA A 95 -4.64 -4.15 0.39
CA ALA A 95 -5.78 -3.95 1.28
C ALA A 95 -5.34 -3.61 2.72
N ALA A 96 -4.33 -4.31 3.24
CA ALA A 96 -3.80 -4.04 4.57
C ALA A 96 -3.16 -2.65 4.68
N LEU A 97 -2.40 -2.22 3.67
CA LEU A 97 -1.77 -0.90 3.62
C LEU A 97 -2.81 0.23 3.52
N THR A 98 -3.86 0.04 2.72
CA THR A 98 -4.95 1.03 2.63
C THR A 98 -5.72 1.15 3.94
N ALA A 99 -5.98 0.02 4.63
CA ALA A 99 -6.76 0.03 5.85
C ALA A 99 -5.94 0.52 7.06
N ARG A 100 -4.67 0.09 7.19
CA ARG A 100 -3.83 0.34 8.37
C ARG A 100 -2.33 0.41 7.98
N PRO A 101 -1.88 1.52 7.37
CA PRO A 101 -0.51 1.63 6.88
C PRO A 101 0.56 1.50 7.99
N LEU A 102 0.22 1.90 9.22
CA LEU A 102 1.13 1.92 10.37
C LEU A 102 0.96 0.74 11.34
N LYS A 103 0.13 -0.27 11.02
CA LYS A 103 -0.29 -1.32 12.00
C LYS A 103 0.87 -2.01 12.74
N ASP A 104 1.99 -2.19 12.05
CA ASP A 104 3.13 -2.98 12.54
C ASP A 104 4.40 -2.15 12.71
N VAL A 105 4.31 -0.81 12.63
CA VAL A 105 5.44 0.05 12.96
C VAL A 105 5.45 0.25 14.48
N PRO A 106 6.50 -0.20 15.18
CA PRO A 106 6.59 0.00 16.62
C PRO A 106 6.70 1.49 16.89
N VAL A 107 5.75 2.03 17.66
CA VAL A 107 5.75 3.44 18.08
C VAL A 107 5.70 3.51 19.60
N SER A 108 6.60 4.30 20.20
CA SER A 108 6.60 4.51 21.65
C SER A 108 5.33 5.21 22.14
N GLN A 109 5.11 5.17 23.45
CA GLN A 109 4.00 5.88 24.08
C GLN A 109 4.16 7.41 23.96
N ASP A 110 5.39 7.91 23.94
CA ASP A 110 5.68 9.33 23.74
C ASP A 110 5.33 9.76 22.32
N PHE A 111 5.63 8.93 21.32
CA PHE A 111 5.20 9.15 19.93
C PHE A 111 3.68 9.19 19.79
N LYS A 112 2.96 8.25 20.43
CA LYS A 112 1.48 8.25 20.47
C LYS A 112 0.92 9.50 21.17
N THR A 113 1.58 9.95 22.24
CA THR A 113 1.17 11.14 22.99
C THR A 113 1.42 12.42 22.19
N ALA A 114 2.56 12.53 21.51
CA ALA A 114 2.87 13.65 20.62
C ALA A 114 1.87 13.72 19.45
N GLY A 115 1.58 12.57 18.82
CA GLY A 115 0.60 12.47 17.74
C GLY A 115 -0.81 12.88 18.17
N SER A 116 -1.31 12.39 19.31
CA SER A 116 -2.66 12.73 19.80
C SER A 116 -2.83 14.20 20.20
N ARG A 117 -1.75 14.87 20.60
CA ARG A 117 -1.76 16.28 21.00
C ARG A 117 -1.64 17.24 19.82
N SER A 118 -0.99 16.85 18.73
CA SER A 118 -0.83 17.67 17.53
C SER A 118 -2.15 17.85 16.76
N PRO A 119 -2.67 19.08 16.58
CA PRO A 119 -3.86 19.33 15.77
C PRO A 119 -3.72 18.85 14.31
N LYS A 120 -2.49 18.82 13.78
CA LYS A 120 -2.19 18.35 12.42
C LYS A 120 -2.21 16.83 12.29
N CYS A 121 -1.94 16.10 13.37
CA CYS A 121 -2.03 14.63 13.42
C CYS A 121 -3.41 14.17 13.90
N ARG A 122 -4.29 15.12 14.24
CA ARG A 122 -5.71 14.92 14.58
C ARG A 122 -6.58 14.89 13.31
N THR A 123 -6.00 14.61 12.15
CA THR A 123 -6.75 14.29 10.94
C THR A 123 -7.60 13.05 11.22
N GLU A 124 -8.84 13.13 10.75
CA GLU A 124 -10.01 12.37 11.16
C GLU A 124 -9.76 10.90 11.50
N PRO A 125 -10.48 10.35 12.49
CA PRO A 125 -10.38 8.94 12.77
C PRO A 125 -10.82 8.15 11.53
N TRP A 126 -9.96 7.28 11.04
CA TRP A 126 -10.27 6.31 9.98
C TRP A 126 -11.45 5.39 10.34
N TRP A 127 -11.88 5.32 11.61
CA TRP A 127 -13.09 4.62 12.06
C TRP A 127 -14.40 5.41 11.88
N SER A 128 -14.34 6.72 11.58
CA SER A 128 -15.54 7.59 11.54
C SER A 128 -16.35 7.47 10.25
N GLN A 129 -15.95 6.62 9.29
CA GLN A 129 -16.70 6.36 8.06
C GLN A 129 -17.59 5.10 8.11
N ALA A 130 -17.62 4.35 9.22
CA ALA A 130 -18.44 3.13 9.34
C ALA A 130 -19.84 3.35 9.95
N ALA A 131 -20.26 4.60 10.15
CA ALA A 131 -21.58 4.91 10.70
C ALA A 131 -22.20 6.13 10.02
N LYS A 132 -22.68 5.95 8.79
CA LYS A 132 -23.85 6.67 8.24
C LYS A 132 -24.54 5.80 7.21
#